data_AF-A0A1H8FY52-F1
#
_entry.id   AF-A0A1H8FY52-F1
#
_cell.length_a   1.000
_cell.length_b   1.000
_cell.length_c   1.000
_cell.angle_alpha   90.00
_cell.angle_beta   90.00
_cell.angle_gamma   90.00
#
_symmetry.space_group_name_H-M   'P 1'
#
loop_
_entity.id
_entity.type
_entity.pdbx_description
1 polymer ?
#
loop_
_entity_poly.entity_id
_entity_poly.type
_entity_poly.pdbx_seq_one_letter_code
_entity_poly.pdbx_strand_id
1 'polypeptide(L)'
;MKSAAGLLRSLVRTGTRQSKSVNKLMTALFKAATPPAPKRKRAPAAKAAKVKVVKPIVAKPTVAKPTVAKPTVARAATVAVKPVRVPPARAASAKPRAAAPAPSVPPAPGKWLASHYATPAGVGTPAHRLGYWLYLPNNIPAQAARKGLPLVVMLHGCQQTATQFAQGTRMNRWAEQMGYAVLYPQQSVGSHAQRCWKWYDRATQEGGGDVPLIVGMVNKVMTEYAIDRSRIYIAGISAGAGMANIVALNHPRLFAAVGMHSGPVFGAGHSQMGALGVMQHGGGLRADLAVREVLMRQPHFPGMPMILIQGEGDSVVRPINQTQLMRQSRALNGIGAVAQPKTTLKSQGRGGRHNAHRIDDFYDGRKLLLRVAQIEQLEHAWSGGDETLAYNTKAGPDASKMMMQFFNRHQRA
;
A
#
# COMPACT_ATOMS: atom_id res chain seq x y z
N MET A 1 -23.30 34.84 32.79
CA MET A 1 -23.26 34.11 31.49
C MET A 1 -22.01 34.36 30.63
N LYS A 2 -21.52 35.59 30.39
CA LYS A 2 -20.43 35.86 29.41
C LYS A 2 -19.11 35.04 29.57
N SER A 3 -18.75 34.61 30.78
CA SER A 3 -17.50 33.87 31.05
C SER A 3 -17.39 32.49 30.34
N ALA A 4 -18.41 31.64 30.46
CA ALA A 4 -18.34 30.25 29.99
C ALA A 4 -18.08 30.13 28.47
N ALA A 5 -18.65 31.01 27.67
CA ALA A 5 -18.41 31.07 26.23
C ALA A 5 -16.96 31.47 25.87
N GLY A 6 -16.30 32.24 26.72
CA GLY A 6 -14.87 32.56 26.60
C GLY A 6 -13.99 31.34 26.84
N LEU A 7 -14.26 30.60 27.93
CA LEU A 7 -13.57 29.34 28.24
C LEU A 7 -13.75 28.30 27.12
N LEU A 8 -14.98 28.07 26.64
CA LEU A 8 -15.24 27.13 25.54
C LEU A 8 -14.46 27.51 24.27
N ARG A 9 -14.48 28.79 23.88
CA ARG A 9 -13.71 29.27 22.71
C ARG A 9 -12.20 29.14 22.91
N SER A 10 -11.70 29.27 24.13
CA SER A 10 -10.30 29.03 24.48
C SER A 10 -9.93 27.55 24.34
N LEU A 11 -10.71 26.65 24.94
CA LEU A 11 -10.52 25.19 24.89
C LEU A 11 -10.60 24.63 23.46
N VAL A 12 -11.53 25.13 22.64
CA VAL A 12 -11.60 24.79 21.21
C VAL A 12 -10.38 25.31 20.45
N ARG A 13 -9.87 26.51 20.78
CA ARG A 13 -8.64 27.07 20.17
C ARG A 13 -7.37 26.33 20.59
N THR A 14 -7.24 25.88 21.83
CA THR A 14 -6.09 25.07 22.29
C THR A 14 -6.14 23.66 21.69
N GLY A 15 -7.29 22.99 21.73
CA GLY A 15 -7.47 21.67 21.11
C GLY A 15 -7.22 21.67 19.59
N THR A 16 -7.69 22.69 18.87
CA THR A 16 -7.39 22.81 17.42
C THR A 16 -5.94 23.18 17.12
N ARG A 17 -5.26 23.97 17.97
CA ARG A 17 -3.81 24.20 17.87
C ARG A 17 -3.03 22.91 18.11
N GLN A 18 -3.35 22.16 19.16
CA GLN A 18 -2.71 20.89 19.48
C GLN A 18 -2.89 19.88 18.34
N SER A 19 -4.12 19.69 17.86
CA SER A 19 -4.43 18.83 16.70
C SER A 19 -3.61 19.19 15.45
N LYS A 20 -3.45 20.49 15.13
CA LYS A 20 -2.58 20.95 14.03
C LYS A 20 -1.11 20.60 14.26
N SER A 21 -0.57 20.78 15.48
CA SER A 21 0.81 20.43 15.81
C SER A 21 1.07 18.92 15.70
N VAL A 22 0.17 18.07 16.20
CA VAL A 22 0.33 16.61 16.11
C VAL A 22 0.20 16.13 14.66
N ASN A 23 -0.74 16.69 13.89
CA ASN A 23 -0.81 16.41 12.45
C ASN A 23 0.46 16.84 11.70
N LYS A 24 1.09 17.96 12.07
CA LYS A 24 2.40 18.37 11.51
C LYS A 24 3.49 17.35 11.84
N LEU A 25 3.54 16.84 13.07
CA LEU A 25 4.53 15.83 13.48
C LEU A 25 4.33 14.49 12.78
N MET A 26 3.08 13.99 12.71
CA MET A 26 2.74 12.78 11.95
C MET A 26 3.08 12.94 10.46
N THR A 27 2.81 14.12 9.88
CA THR A 27 3.20 14.43 8.49
C THR A 27 4.72 14.40 8.30
N ALA A 28 5.50 14.88 9.28
CA ALA A 28 6.96 14.83 9.23
C ALA A 28 7.48 13.39 9.31
N LEU A 29 6.95 12.58 10.23
CA LEU A 29 7.32 11.16 10.41
C LEU A 29 7.07 10.36 9.11
N PHE A 30 5.88 10.48 8.52
CA PHE A 30 5.57 9.81 7.26
C PHE A 30 6.38 10.35 6.06
N LYS A 31 6.64 11.67 6.00
CA LYS A 31 7.45 12.27 4.93
C LYS A 31 8.92 11.82 4.99
N ALA A 32 9.45 11.56 6.19
CA ALA A 32 10.79 10.99 6.34
C ALA A 32 10.88 9.55 5.81
N ALA A 33 9.79 8.78 5.91
CA ALA A 33 9.70 7.40 5.45
C ALA A 33 9.20 7.23 4.00
N THR A 34 8.94 8.32 3.27
CA THR A 34 8.81 8.26 1.81
C THR A 34 10.18 8.45 1.16
N PRO A 35 10.72 7.45 0.42
CA PRO A 35 11.99 7.63 -0.29
C PRO A 35 11.89 8.79 -1.29
N PRO A 36 12.97 9.57 -1.48
CA PRO A 36 12.94 10.72 -2.36
C PRO A 36 12.70 10.29 -3.81
N ALA A 37 11.81 10.99 -4.52
CA ALA A 37 11.50 10.70 -5.90
C ALA A 37 12.79 10.61 -6.76
N PRO A 38 12.93 9.60 -7.63
CA PRO A 38 14.19 9.33 -8.31
C PRO A 38 14.61 10.53 -9.14
N LYS A 39 15.75 11.12 -8.80
CA LYS A 39 16.34 12.26 -9.52
C LYS A 39 16.53 11.85 -10.98
N ARG A 40 15.68 12.37 -11.89
CA ARG A 40 15.87 12.22 -13.34
C ARG A 40 17.26 12.74 -13.69
N LYS A 41 18.21 11.83 -13.96
CA LYS A 41 19.49 12.18 -14.57
C LYS A 41 19.17 12.89 -15.88
N ARG A 42 19.38 14.21 -15.96
CA ARG A 42 19.37 14.91 -17.24
C ARG A 42 20.48 14.28 -18.08
N ALA A 43 20.15 13.78 -19.27
CA ALA A 43 21.16 13.47 -20.26
C ALA A 43 21.98 14.74 -20.53
N PRO A 44 23.31 14.65 -20.69
CA PRO A 44 24.10 15.81 -21.08
C PRO A 44 23.62 16.29 -22.45
N ALA A 45 23.29 17.58 -22.54
CA ALA A 45 22.83 18.16 -23.80
C ALA A 45 23.98 18.14 -24.82
N ALA A 46 23.76 17.48 -25.96
CA ALA A 46 24.72 17.47 -27.06
C ALA A 46 24.94 18.90 -27.57
N LYS A 47 26.13 19.47 -27.30
CA LYS A 47 26.51 20.78 -27.81
C LYS A 47 26.86 20.66 -29.29
N ALA A 48 25.93 21.02 -30.17
CA ALA A 48 26.21 21.17 -31.59
C ALA A 48 27.31 22.24 -31.79
N ALA A 49 28.41 21.86 -32.43
CA ALA A 49 29.52 22.77 -32.71
C ALA A 49 29.12 23.80 -33.79
N LYS A 50 29.33 25.09 -33.51
CA LYS A 50 29.08 26.16 -34.48
C LYS A 50 30.33 26.38 -35.34
N VAL A 51 30.27 25.97 -36.60
CA VAL A 51 31.30 26.30 -37.60
C VAL A 51 31.27 27.81 -37.88
N LYS A 52 32.42 28.49 -37.79
CA LYS A 52 32.57 29.88 -38.24
C LYS A 52 32.85 29.92 -39.74
N VAL A 53 32.17 30.80 -40.46
CA VAL A 53 32.49 31.14 -41.85
C VAL A 53 33.43 32.35 -41.85
N VAL A 54 34.52 32.29 -42.60
CA VAL A 54 35.47 33.39 -42.85
C VAL A 54 35.53 33.60 -44.37
N LYS A 55 35.64 34.87 -44.82
CA LYS A 55 35.68 35.23 -46.26
C LYS A 55 37.13 35.29 -46.80
N PRO A 56 37.35 35.11 -48.11
CA PRO A 56 38.68 34.80 -48.69
C PRO A 56 39.38 35.95 -49.45
N ILE A 57 40.68 35.79 -49.71
CA ILE A 57 41.57 36.44 -50.71
C ILE A 57 42.82 35.51 -50.86
N VAL A 58 43.02 34.79 -51.99
CA VAL A 58 44.13 34.91 -53.02
C VAL A 58 45.58 34.88 -52.44
N ALA A 59 46.60 34.13 -52.92
CA ALA A 59 46.92 33.41 -54.19
C ALA A 59 47.14 31.87 -53.98
N LYS A 60 47.61 30.94 -54.87
CA LYS A 60 48.24 30.83 -56.23
C LYS A 60 49.79 31.08 -56.36
N PRO A 61 50.53 30.44 -57.32
CA PRO A 61 50.50 29.02 -57.75
C PRO A 61 51.85 28.39 -58.25
N THR A 62 51.89 27.05 -58.44
CA THR A 62 52.75 26.30 -59.42
C THR A 62 51.93 25.07 -59.91
N VAL A 63 51.67 24.76 -61.20
CA VAL A 63 52.52 24.47 -62.40
C VAL A 63 53.14 23.05 -62.31
N ALA A 64 53.05 22.14 -63.29
CA ALA A 64 52.74 22.16 -64.75
C ALA A 64 51.31 21.62 -65.10
N LYS A 65 50.63 21.94 -66.22
CA LYS A 65 50.95 22.02 -67.69
C LYS A 65 51.22 20.66 -68.36
N PRO A 66 50.85 20.44 -69.65
CA PRO A 66 49.98 21.21 -70.58
C PRO A 66 48.61 20.47 -70.76
N THR A 67 47.76 20.58 -71.79
CA THR A 67 47.81 21.20 -73.13
C THR A 67 46.46 21.87 -73.49
N VAL A 68 46.07 21.94 -74.78
CA VAL A 68 45.03 22.83 -75.35
C VAL A 68 44.28 22.15 -76.50
N ALA A 69 42.94 22.28 -76.50
CA ALA A 69 42.11 22.47 -77.72
C ALA A 69 40.73 23.08 -77.34
N LYS A 70 40.07 23.73 -78.31
CA LYS A 70 38.74 24.40 -78.25
C LYS A 70 38.11 24.31 -79.67
N PRO A 71 36.87 24.79 -79.91
CA PRO A 71 35.59 24.52 -79.23
C PRO A 71 34.48 24.17 -80.27
N THR A 72 33.22 23.90 -79.86
CA THR A 72 31.98 24.53 -80.42
C THR A 72 30.69 24.02 -79.75
N VAL A 73 29.55 24.62 -80.13
CA VAL A 73 28.24 24.62 -79.45
C VAL A 73 27.30 23.51 -79.96
N ALA A 74 26.47 22.95 -79.07
CA ALA A 74 25.21 22.29 -79.40
C ALA A 74 24.09 22.72 -78.41
N ARG A 75 22.81 22.51 -78.77
CA ARG A 75 21.63 23.06 -78.06
C ARG A 75 20.46 22.06 -78.08
N ALA A 76 19.45 22.32 -77.23
CA ALA A 76 18.18 21.61 -77.05
C ALA A 76 18.25 20.39 -76.08
N ALA A 77 17.16 19.97 -75.41
CA ALA A 77 15.78 20.46 -75.46
C ALA A 77 15.16 20.60 -74.04
N THR A 78 14.11 21.42 -73.91
CA THR A 78 13.35 21.62 -72.67
C THR A 78 12.02 20.84 -72.70
N VAL A 79 11.68 20.17 -71.59
CA VAL A 79 10.31 19.68 -71.32
C VAL A 79 9.82 20.30 -70.02
N ALA A 80 8.64 20.92 -70.05
CA ALA A 80 8.06 21.63 -68.90
C ALA A 80 6.88 20.85 -68.30
N VAL A 81 6.88 20.66 -66.98
CA VAL A 81 5.76 20.07 -66.21
C VAL A 81 5.23 21.12 -65.24
N LYS A 82 3.90 21.25 -65.15
CA LYS A 82 3.23 22.33 -64.41
C LYS A 82 3.34 22.13 -62.89
N PRO A 83 3.56 23.19 -62.09
CA PRO A 83 3.65 23.07 -60.64
C PRO A 83 2.28 22.86 -59.98
N VAL A 84 2.11 21.77 -59.23
CA VAL A 84 0.92 21.52 -58.41
C VAL A 84 1.07 22.21 -57.05
N ARG A 85 0.06 22.98 -56.65
CA ARG A 85 0.08 23.86 -55.48
C ARG A 85 -0.39 23.12 -54.22
N VAL A 86 0.55 22.64 -53.40
CA VAL A 86 0.23 21.94 -52.13
C VAL A 86 -0.14 22.96 -51.05
N PRO A 87 -1.29 22.82 -50.35
CA PRO A 87 -1.68 23.72 -49.26
C PRO A 87 -0.88 23.44 -47.97
N PRO A 88 -0.60 24.46 -47.14
CA PRO A 88 0.19 24.29 -45.92
C PRO A 88 -0.57 23.52 -44.84
N ALA A 89 0.07 22.49 -44.27
CA ALA A 89 -0.51 21.69 -43.19
C ALA A 89 -0.67 22.52 -41.90
N ARG A 90 -1.86 22.48 -41.30
CA ARG A 90 -2.11 23.07 -39.97
C ARG A 90 -1.34 22.30 -38.89
N ALA A 91 -0.31 22.91 -38.32
CA ALA A 91 0.40 22.37 -37.18
C ALA A 91 -0.47 22.41 -35.90
N ALA A 92 -1.04 21.26 -35.53
CA ALA A 92 -1.77 21.12 -34.27
C ALA A 92 -0.79 21.08 -33.08
N SER A 93 -0.88 22.06 -32.18
CA SER A 93 0.05 22.28 -31.07
C SER A 93 -0.17 21.34 -29.87
N ALA A 94 -0.05 20.04 -30.11
CA ALA A 94 -0.12 19.02 -29.06
C ALA A 94 1.06 19.15 -28.08
N LYS A 95 0.77 19.60 -26.85
CA LYS A 95 1.76 19.59 -25.76
C LYS A 95 2.21 18.14 -25.49
N PRO A 96 3.52 17.86 -25.39
CA PRO A 96 4.01 16.50 -25.14
C PRO A 96 3.60 16.05 -23.72
N ARG A 97 2.50 15.28 -23.64
CA ARG A 97 2.09 14.57 -22.43
C ARG A 97 3.20 13.62 -22.04
N ALA A 98 3.92 13.95 -20.96
CA ALA A 98 4.98 13.09 -20.45
C ALA A 98 4.41 11.70 -20.16
N ALA A 99 4.89 10.69 -20.90
CA ALA A 99 4.50 9.32 -20.65
C ALA A 99 4.86 8.94 -19.21
N ALA A 100 3.89 8.44 -18.46
CA ALA A 100 4.17 7.72 -17.23
C ALA A 100 5.01 6.48 -17.60
N PRO A 101 5.99 6.08 -16.78
CA PRO A 101 6.68 4.82 -17.00
C PRO A 101 5.65 3.69 -17.01
N ALA A 102 5.77 2.77 -17.99
CA ALA A 102 4.87 1.62 -18.07
C ALA A 102 4.94 0.81 -16.76
N PRO A 103 3.79 0.32 -16.25
CA PRO A 103 3.78 -0.46 -15.01
C PRO A 103 4.66 -1.70 -15.16
N SER A 104 5.56 -1.93 -14.20
CA SER A 104 6.61 -2.96 -14.29
C SER A 104 6.10 -4.41 -14.38
N VAL A 105 4.80 -4.61 -14.12
CA VAL A 105 4.05 -5.85 -14.36
C VAL A 105 2.64 -5.45 -14.80
N PRO A 106 1.98 -6.16 -15.74
CA PRO A 106 0.59 -5.92 -16.09
C PRO A 106 -0.36 -5.93 -14.87
N PRO A 107 -1.49 -5.21 -14.92
CA PRO A 107 -2.56 -5.37 -13.95
C PRO A 107 -3.11 -6.80 -14.00
N ALA A 108 -3.62 -7.28 -12.86
CA ALA A 108 -4.29 -8.58 -12.82
C ALA A 108 -5.62 -8.51 -13.62
N PRO A 109 -6.00 -9.56 -14.38
CA PRO A 109 -7.04 -9.48 -15.41
C PRO A 109 -8.48 -9.51 -14.88
N GLY A 110 -8.68 -9.78 -13.59
CA GLY A 110 -9.99 -9.89 -12.95
C GLY A 110 -10.76 -8.58 -12.88
N LYS A 111 -12.05 -8.70 -12.54
CA LYS A 111 -13.01 -7.58 -12.49
C LYS A 111 -12.69 -6.68 -11.29
N TRP A 112 -12.60 -5.37 -11.53
CA TRP A 112 -12.39 -4.35 -10.50
C TRP A 112 -13.64 -3.48 -10.36
N LEU A 113 -14.45 -3.76 -9.33
CA LEU A 113 -15.75 -3.15 -9.11
C LEU A 113 -15.65 -2.03 -8.07
N ALA A 114 -16.20 -0.85 -8.37
CA ALA A 114 -16.29 0.26 -7.43
C ALA A 114 -17.68 0.30 -6.78
N SER A 115 -17.75 0.45 -5.46
CA SER A 115 -19.02 0.53 -4.73
C SER A 115 -18.85 1.30 -3.42
N HIS A 116 -19.85 1.23 -2.54
CA HIS A 116 -19.82 1.86 -1.23
C HIS A 116 -20.71 1.11 -0.24
N TYR A 117 -20.46 1.35 1.05
CA TYR A 117 -21.36 0.97 2.14
C TYR A 117 -21.69 2.20 2.97
N ALA A 118 -22.89 2.22 3.55
CA ALA A 118 -23.28 3.19 4.55
C ALA A 118 -23.96 2.46 5.71
N THR A 119 -23.75 2.94 6.94
CA THR A 119 -24.60 2.52 8.06
C THR A 119 -26.03 3.02 7.84
N PRO A 120 -27.05 2.31 8.34
CA PRO A 120 -28.38 2.91 8.52
C PRO A 120 -28.26 4.24 9.28
N ALA A 121 -29.12 5.21 8.94
CA ALA A 121 -29.26 6.42 9.74
C ALA A 121 -30.00 6.07 11.04
N GLY A 122 -29.48 6.53 12.18
CA GLY A 122 -30.18 6.44 13.46
C GLY A 122 -30.84 7.76 13.82
N VAL A 123 -31.73 7.74 14.82
CA VAL A 123 -32.31 8.97 15.36
C VAL A 123 -31.17 9.83 15.96
N GLY A 124 -30.90 10.98 15.34
CA GLY A 124 -29.82 11.89 15.72
C GLY A 124 -28.42 11.52 15.23
N THR A 125 -28.21 10.39 14.55
CA THR A 125 -26.89 9.96 14.04
C THR A 125 -26.87 9.91 12.51
N PRO A 126 -26.08 10.79 11.84
CA PRO A 126 -25.95 10.78 10.38
C PRO A 126 -25.43 9.44 9.85
N ALA A 127 -25.94 9.02 8.69
CA ALA A 127 -25.43 7.83 8.01
C ALA A 127 -23.96 8.02 7.61
N HIS A 128 -23.05 7.27 8.22
CA HIS A 128 -21.64 7.27 7.82
C HIS A 128 -21.49 6.43 6.55
N ARG A 129 -20.73 6.93 5.56
CA ARG A 129 -20.56 6.31 4.24
C ARG A 129 -19.08 6.25 3.88
N LEU A 130 -18.61 5.08 3.45
CA LEU A 130 -17.27 4.87 2.90
C LEU A 130 -17.36 4.15 1.55
N GLY A 131 -16.49 4.54 0.62
CA GLY A 131 -16.30 3.82 -0.64
C GLY A 131 -15.49 2.55 -0.45
N TYR A 132 -15.62 1.62 -1.39
CA TYR A 132 -14.73 0.45 -1.48
C TYR A 132 -14.53 0.02 -2.94
N TRP A 133 -13.47 -0.75 -3.16
CA TRP A 133 -13.28 -1.52 -4.38
C TRP A 133 -13.26 -3.01 -4.09
N LEU A 134 -13.78 -3.82 -5.01
CA LEU A 134 -13.78 -5.27 -4.95
C LEU A 134 -13.08 -5.83 -6.18
N TYR A 135 -12.02 -6.60 -5.97
CA TYR A 135 -11.43 -7.46 -7.00
C TYR A 135 -12.12 -8.82 -6.99
N LEU A 136 -12.56 -9.28 -8.16
CA LEU A 136 -13.01 -10.66 -8.38
C LEU A 136 -12.12 -11.28 -9.47
N PRO A 137 -11.51 -12.45 -9.22
CA PRO A 137 -10.59 -13.07 -10.16
C PRO A 137 -11.35 -13.66 -11.36
N ASN A 138 -10.68 -13.79 -12.51
CA ASN A 138 -11.23 -14.55 -13.64
C ASN A 138 -10.96 -16.05 -13.46
N ASN A 139 -9.78 -16.40 -12.93
CA ASN A 139 -9.45 -17.75 -12.47
C ASN A 139 -10.25 -18.10 -11.21
N ILE A 140 -11.26 -18.96 -11.36
CA ILE A 140 -12.08 -19.48 -10.26
C ILE A 140 -11.85 -21.00 -10.14
N PRO A 141 -11.01 -21.46 -9.19
CA PRO A 141 -10.75 -22.88 -8.98
C PRO A 141 -12.03 -23.68 -8.67
N ALA A 142 -12.08 -24.96 -9.07
CA ALA A 142 -13.27 -25.80 -8.93
C ALA A 142 -13.77 -26.02 -7.48
N GLN A 143 -12.97 -25.71 -6.45
CA GLN A 143 -13.45 -25.62 -5.06
C GLN A 143 -14.16 -24.28 -4.80
N ALA A 144 -13.63 -23.16 -5.30
CA ALA A 144 -14.24 -21.85 -5.14
C ALA A 144 -15.53 -21.71 -5.95
N ALA A 145 -15.61 -22.33 -7.13
CA ALA A 145 -16.85 -22.43 -7.91
C ALA A 145 -17.98 -23.18 -7.16
N ARG A 146 -17.65 -24.05 -6.20
CA ARG A 146 -18.62 -24.85 -5.44
C ARG A 146 -18.90 -24.34 -4.01
N LYS A 147 -17.92 -23.70 -3.36
CA LYS A 147 -18.03 -23.19 -1.97
C LYS A 147 -18.02 -21.66 -1.85
N GLY A 148 -17.85 -20.95 -2.95
CA GLY A 148 -17.57 -19.52 -2.98
C GLY A 148 -16.06 -19.21 -2.99
N LEU A 149 -15.74 -17.99 -3.43
CA LEU A 149 -14.40 -17.41 -3.37
C LEU A 149 -14.04 -17.11 -1.90
N PRO A 150 -12.81 -17.42 -1.44
CA PRO A 150 -12.25 -16.78 -0.27
C PRO A 150 -12.22 -15.25 -0.41
N LEU A 151 -12.25 -14.53 0.69
CA LEU A 151 -12.21 -13.05 0.70
C LEU A 151 -11.08 -12.54 1.58
N VAL A 152 -10.22 -11.67 1.04
CA VAL A 152 -9.27 -10.87 1.84
C VAL A 152 -9.75 -9.42 1.89
N VAL A 153 -9.88 -8.87 3.10
CA VAL A 153 -10.11 -7.43 3.31
C VAL A 153 -8.74 -6.75 3.48
N MET A 154 -8.43 -5.77 2.63
CA MET A 154 -7.11 -5.12 2.55
C MET A 154 -7.20 -3.63 2.92
N LEU A 155 -6.74 -3.29 4.11
CA LEU A 155 -6.77 -1.95 4.69
C LEU A 155 -5.46 -1.18 4.49
N HIS A 156 -5.53 -0.06 3.78
CA HIS A 156 -4.38 0.80 3.47
C HIS A 156 -3.88 1.58 4.69
N GLY A 157 -2.61 2.02 4.67
CA GLY A 157 -2.02 2.88 5.71
C GLY A 157 -2.48 4.35 5.61
N CYS A 158 -1.94 5.23 6.46
CA CYS A 158 -2.15 6.68 6.31
C CYS A 158 -1.69 7.15 4.91
N GLN A 159 -2.28 8.24 4.42
CA GLN A 159 -2.01 8.94 3.15
C GLN A 159 -2.28 8.15 1.86
N GLN A 160 -2.22 6.81 1.88
CA GLN A 160 -2.54 5.95 0.75
C GLN A 160 -4.03 6.07 0.34
N THR A 161 -4.36 5.52 -0.84
CA THR A 161 -5.71 5.12 -1.22
C THR A 161 -5.80 3.60 -1.33
N ALA A 162 -7.02 3.06 -1.29
CA ALA A 162 -7.30 1.66 -1.59
C ALA A 162 -6.73 1.21 -2.95
N THR A 163 -6.86 2.06 -3.98
CA THR A 163 -6.30 1.80 -5.32
C THR A 163 -4.77 1.78 -5.35
N GLN A 164 -4.10 2.73 -4.67
CA GLN A 164 -2.64 2.73 -4.53
C GLN A 164 -2.15 1.53 -3.72
N PHE A 165 -2.89 1.11 -2.69
CA PHE A 165 -2.56 -0.04 -1.86
C PHE A 165 -2.72 -1.36 -2.65
N ALA A 166 -3.78 -1.52 -3.43
CA ALA A 166 -3.98 -2.68 -4.31
C ALA A 166 -2.85 -2.81 -5.36
N GLN A 167 -2.45 -1.70 -5.98
CA GLN A 167 -1.35 -1.68 -6.96
C GLN A 167 0.02 -1.91 -6.29
N GLY A 168 0.29 -1.24 -5.17
CA GLY A 168 1.56 -1.29 -4.45
C GLY A 168 1.84 -2.64 -3.80
N THR A 169 0.86 -3.20 -3.07
CA THR A 169 0.95 -4.55 -2.49
C THR A 169 0.97 -5.65 -3.53
N ARG A 170 0.47 -5.35 -4.75
CA ARG A 170 0.31 -6.30 -5.88
C ARG A 170 -0.62 -7.48 -5.55
N MET A 171 -1.42 -7.37 -4.48
CA MET A 171 -2.23 -8.45 -3.92
C MET A 171 -3.20 -9.08 -4.94
N ASN A 172 -3.78 -8.28 -5.85
CA ASN A 172 -4.65 -8.79 -6.92
C ASN A 172 -3.97 -9.87 -7.79
N ARG A 173 -2.63 -9.87 -7.94
CA ARG A 173 -1.93 -10.93 -8.71
C ARG A 173 -1.89 -12.27 -7.98
N TRP A 174 -1.68 -12.26 -6.66
CA TRP A 174 -1.79 -13.47 -5.85
C TRP A 174 -3.24 -13.94 -5.72
N ALA A 175 -4.18 -13.00 -5.63
CA ALA A 175 -5.61 -13.28 -5.62
C ALA A 175 -6.10 -13.92 -6.92
N GLU A 176 -5.62 -13.47 -8.09
CA GLU A 176 -5.87 -14.13 -9.38
C GLU A 176 -5.28 -15.55 -9.41
N GLN A 177 -4.01 -15.70 -9.03
CA GLN A 177 -3.34 -17.01 -9.09
C GLN A 177 -3.95 -18.06 -8.15
N MET A 178 -4.56 -17.62 -7.04
CA MET A 178 -5.13 -18.51 -6.02
C MET A 178 -6.67 -18.57 -6.03
N GLY A 179 -7.34 -17.73 -6.82
CA GLY A 179 -8.80 -17.66 -6.90
C GLY A 179 -9.47 -17.07 -5.66
N TYR A 180 -9.03 -15.88 -5.23
CA TYR A 180 -9.55 -15.16 -4.06
C TYR A 180 -10.19 -13.83 -4.51
N ALA A 181 -11.30 -13.44 -3.88
CA ALA A 181 -11.81 -12.08 -3.93
C ALA A 181 -11.01 -11.16 -2.98
N VAL A 182 -10.90 -9.87 -3.30
CA VAL A 182 -10.20 -8.89 -2.43
C VAL A 182 -11.01 -7.61 -2.30
N LEU A 183 -11.41 -7.28 -1.07
CA LEU A 183 -12.16 -6.07 -0.71
C LEU A 183 -11.20 -5.01 -0.18
N TYR A 184 -11.22 -3.81 -0.76
CA TYR A 184 -10.39 -2.67 -0.37
C TYR A 184 -11.27 -1.48 0.08
N PRO A 185 -11.60 -1.37 1.39
CA PRO A 185 -12.25 -0.20 1.98
C PRO A 185 -11.39 1.07 1.83
N GLN A 186 -12.04 2.20 1.53
CA GLN A 186 -11.39 3.50 1.37
C GLN A 186 -11.74 4.44 2.52
N GLN A 187 -10.75 4.77 3.37
CA GLN A 187 -10.93 5.77 4.40
C GLN A 187 -11.09 7.19 3.80
N SER A 188 -12.00 7.98 4.36
CA SER A 188 -12.36 9.32 3.90
C SER A 188 -11.41 10.40 4.43
N VAL A 189 -11.11 11.41 3.61
CA VAL A 189 -10.43 12.64 4.01
C VAL A 189 -11.24 13.46 5.03
N GLY A 190 -12.57 13.33 5.01
CA GLY A 190 -13.46 13.98 5.98
C GLY A 190 -13.41 13.32 7.37
N SER A 191 -13.26 12.00 7.43
CA SER A 191 -13.09 11.27 8.68
C SER A 191 -11.73 11.54 9.34
N HIS A 192 -10.67 11.63 8.52
CA HIS A 192 -9.32 11.97 8.95
C HIS A 192 -8.53 12.56 7.77
N ALA A 193 -7.98 13.77 7.91
CA ALA A 193 -7.34 14.50 6.80
C ALA A 193 -6.25 13.70 6.06
N GLN A 194 -5.47 12.89 6.79
CA GLN A 194 -4.45 11.99 6.21
C GLN A 194 -5.00 10.61 5.79
N ARG A 195 -6.31 10.47 5.49
CA ARG A 195 -7.02 9.21 5.19
C ARG A 195 -6.63 8.04 6.10
N CYS A 196 -6.55 8.28 7.40
CA CYS A 196 -5.98 7.30 8.33
C CYS A 196 -7.03 6.72 9.28
N TRP A 197 -7.03 5.40 9.43
CA TRP A 197 -7.89 4.65 10.32
C TRP A 197 -7.59 5.00 11.79
N LYS A 198 -8.64 5.19 12.60
CA LYS A 198 -8.50 5.66 13.99
C LYS A 198 -8.24 4.51 14.97
N TRP A 199 -7.25 3.67 14.69
CA TRP A 199 -6.90 2.51 15.52
C TRP A 199 -6.54 2.85 16.98
N TYR A 200 -6.17 4.10 17.24
CA TYR A 200 -5.85 4.66 18.56
C TYR A 200 -7.06 5.29 19.28
N ASP A 201 -8.22 5.32 18.64
CA ASP A 201 -9.44 5.84 19.25
C ASP A 201 -10.11 4.75 20.09
N ARG A 202 -10.60 5.12 21.28
CA ARG A 202 -11.15 4.15 22.23
C ARG A 202 -12.46 3.53 21.72
N ALA A 203 -13.38 4.34 21.20
CA ALA A 203 -14.65 3.84 20.68
C ALA A 203 -14.41 2.88 19.50
N THR A 204 -13.41 3.17 18.67
CA THR A 204 -12.94 2.29 17.59
C THR A 204 -12.37 0.96 18.12
N GLN A 205 -11.53 0.98 19.16
CA GLN A 205 -11.00 -0.24 19.80
C GLN A 205 -12.12 -1.10 20.43
N GLU A 206 -13.16 -0.46 20.97
CA GLU A 206 -14.35 -1.10 21.55
C GLU A 206 -15.44 -1.45 20.49
N GLY A 207 -15.08 -1.49 19.19
CA GLY A 207 -15.93 -2.02 18.11
C GLY A 207 -16.79 -0.99 17.36
N GLY A 208 -16.68 0.29 17.71
CA GLY A 208 -17.32 1.40 17.01
C GLY A 208 -16.45 2.03 15.92
N GLY A 209 -16.67 3.33 15.65
CA GLY A 209 -15.88 4.09 14.67
C GLY A 209 -16.01 3.53 13.25
N ASP A 210 -14.89 3.16 12.64
CA ASP A 210 -14.86 2.58 11.29
C ASP A 210 -15.26 1.08 11.25
N VAL A 211 -15.30 0.38 12.39
CA VAL A 211 -15.48 -1.09 12.44
C VAL A 211 -16.82 -1.54 11.85
N PRO A 212 -17.99 -0.94 12.19
CA PRO A 212 -19.28 -1.34 11.60
C PRO A 212 -19.35 -1.11 10.09
N LEU A 213 -18.60 -0.14 9.56
CA LEU A 213 -18.53 0.14 8.12
C LEU A 213 -17.76 -0.96 7.38
N ILE A 214 -16.62 -1.41 7.95
CA ILE A 214 -15.81 -2.49 7.36
C ILE A 214 -16.58 -3.81 7.42
N VAL A 215 -17.19 -4.15 8.56
CA VAL A 215 -18.00 -5.37 8.71
C VAL A 215 -19.25 -5.33 7.82
N GLY A 216 -19.88 -4.17 7.70
CA GLY A 216 -21.00 -3.95 6.77
C GLY A 216 -20.63 -4.16 5.30
N MET A 217 -19.44 -3.72 4.87
CA MET A 217 -18.92 -4.03 3.52
C MET A 217 -18.70 -5.53 3.32
N VAL A 218 -18.12 -6.23 4.31
CA VAL A 218 -17.93 -7.69 4.24
C VAL A 218 -19.27 -8.40 4.14
N ASN A 219 -20.25 -8.02 4.95
CA ASN A 219 -21.62 -8.56 4.90
C ASN A 219 -22.29 -8.32 3.55
N LYS A 220 -22.20 -7.10 3.00
CA LYS A 220 -22.72 -6.75 1.67
C LYS A 220 -22.10 -7.62 0.57
N VAL A 221 -20.77 -7.79 0.58
CA VAL A 221 -20.04 -8.62 -0.38
C VAL A 221 -20.38 -10.13 -0.23
N MET A 222 -20.61 -10.63 0.98
CA MET A 222 -21.09 -12.01 1.22
C MET A 222 -22.54 -12.27 0.79
N THR A 223 -23.33 -11.23 0.53
CA THR A 223 -24.71 -11.33 0.04
C THR A 223 -24.79 -11.16 -1.47
N GLU A 224 -23.97 -10.27 -2.04
CA GLU A 224 -23.96 -9.98 -3.49
C GLU A 224 -23.12 -10.94 -4.32
N TYR A 225 -22.16 -11.65 -3.70
CA TYR A 225 -21.22 -12.54 -4.39
C TYR A 225 -21.08 -13.87 -3.64
N ALA A 226 -20.81 -14.95 -4.37
CA ALA A 226 -20.53 -16.25 -3.79
C ALA A 226 -19.19 -16.24 -3.03
N ILE A 227 -19.23 -15.90 -1.75
CA ILE A 227 -18.07 -15.88 -0.83
C ILE A 227 -18.13 -17.08 0.11
N ASP A 228 -17.00 -17.76 0.26
CA ASP A 228 -16.84 -18.83 1.25
C ASP A 228 -16.69 -18.20 2.64
N ARG A 229 -17.78 -18.26 3.42
CA ARG A 229 -17.86 -17.71 4.78
C ARG A 229 -16.83 -18.29 5.75
N SER A 230 -16.31 -19.49 5.48
CA SER A 230 -15.23 -20.09 6.30
C SER A 230 -13.86 -19.49 6.00
N ARG A 231 -13.67 -18.84 4.83
CA ARG A 231 -12.37 -18.38 4.30
C ARG A 231 -12.37 -16.86 4.05
N ILE A 232 -12.72 -16.12 5.09
CA ILE A 232 -12.61 -14.65 5.13
C ILE A 232 -11.42 -14.27 6.01
N TYR A 233 -10.60 -13.33 5.51
CA TYR A 233 -9.36 -12.87 6.12
C TYR A 233 -9.31 -11.35 6.11
N ILE A 234 -8.54 -10.74 7.02
CA ILE A 234 -8.36 -9.28 7.05
C ILE A 234 -6.90 -8.91 7.27
N ALA A 235 -6.42 -7.93 6.52
CA ALA A 235 -5.02 -7.53 6.53
C ALA A 235 -4.84 -6.04 6.24
N GLY A 236 -3.64 -5.53 6.52
CA GLY A 236 -3.27 -4.17 6.17
C GLY A 236 -1.82 -3.83 6.46
N ILE A 237 -1.46 -2.56 6.22
CA ILE A 237 -0.18 -1.96 6.62
C ILE A 237 -0.42 -0.83 7.63
N SER A 238 0.49 -0.63 8.59
CA SER A 238 0.48 0.56 9.46
C SER A 238 -0.84 0.71 10.23
N ALA A 239 -1.47 1.89 10.20
CA ALA A 239 -2.81 2.11 10.72
C ALA A 239 -3.88 1.15 10.18
N GLY A 240 -3.75 0.68 8.93
CA GLY A 240 -4.62 -0.34 8.34
C GLY A 240 -4.40 -1.72 8.96
N ALA A 241 -3.17 -2.08 9.33
CA ALA A 241 -2.89 -3.29 10.11
C ALA A 241 -3.49 -3.19 11.52
N GLY A 242 -3.37 -2.02 12.17
CA GLY A 242 -4.00 -1.76 13.48
C GLY A 242 -5.53 -1.92 13.42
N MET A 243 -6.17 -1.34 12.41
CA MET A 243 -7.62 -1.51 12.18
C MET A 243 -7.99 -2.96 11.84
N ALA A 244 -7.19 -3.67 11.04
CA ALA A 244 -7.42 -5.08 10.70
C ALA A 244 -7.49 -5.95 11.96
N ASN A 245 -6.57 -5.73 12.91
CA ASN A 245 -6.57 -6.40 14.19
C ASN A 245 -7.82 -6.04 15.03
N ILE A 246 -8.15 -4.75 15.15
CA ILE A 246 -9.33 -4.28 15.91
C ILE A 246 -10.64 -4.87 15.40
N VAL A 247 -10.84 -4.88 14.07
CA VAL A 247 -12.02 -5.48 13.43
C VAL A 247 -12.09 -6.98 13.72
N ALA A 248 -10.96 -7.69 13.66
CA ALA A 248 -10.89 -9.12 13.95
C ALA A 248 -11.11 -9.45 15.44
N LEU A 249 -10.63 -8.64 16.37
CA LEU A 249 -10.82 -8.84 17.82
C LEU A 249 -12.27 -8.62 18.26
N ASN A 250 -12.99 -7.69 17.62
CA ASN A 250 -14.40 -7.44 17.87
C ASN A 250 -15.34 -8.42 17.11
N HIS A 251 -14.88 -9.03 16.01
CA HIS A 251 -15.65 -10.01 15.22
C HIS A 251 -14.87 -11.31 14.96
N PRO A 252 -14.40 -12.04 16.00
CA PRO A 252 -13.40 -13.10 15.81
C PRO A 252 -13.91 -14.37 15.14
N ARG A 253 -15.23 -14.56 15.05
CA ARG A 253 -15.85 -15.63 14.26
C ARG A 253 -15.94 -15.31 12.76
N LEU A 254 -15.83 -14.03 12.37
CA LEU A 254 -15.91 -13.61 10.96
C LEU A 254 -14.58 -13.79 10.20
N PHE A 255 -13.44 -13.79 10.89
CA PHE A 255 -12.12 -13.84 10.25
C PHE A 255 -11.34 -15.09 10.66
N ALA A 256 -10.93 -15.89 9.67
CA ALA A 256 -10.16 -17.12 9.84
C ALA A 256 -8.67 -16.87 10.11
N ALA A 257 -8.14 -15.73 9.68
CA ALA A 257 -6.79 -15.26 10.00
C ALA A 257 -6.63 -13.75 9.75
N VAL A 258 -5.59 -13.16 10.37
CA VAL A 258 -5.23 -11.73 10.27
C VAL A 258 -3.81 -11.54 9.73
N GLY A 259 -3.61 -10.56 8.85
CA GLY A 259 -2.28 -10.17 8.34
C GLY A 259 -1.89 -8.73 8.72
N MET A 260 -0.81 -8.55 9.48
CA MET A 260 -0.34 -7.23 9.90
C MET A 260 1.05 -6.94 9.34
N HIS A 261 1.19 -5.92 8.47
CA HIS A 261 2.48 -5.39 8.07
C HIS A 261 2.78 -4.08 8.81
N SER A 262 3.94 -3.95 9.46
CA SER A 262 4.36 -2.73 10.17
C SER A 262 3.27 -2.15 11.08
N GLY A 263 2.57 -3.02 11.82
CA GLY A 263 1.33 -2.67 12.54
C GLY A 263 1.60 -2.22 13.98
N PRO A 264 0.85 -1.22 14.49
CA PRO A 264 0.94 -0.83 15.90
C PRO A 264 0.29 -1.88 16.81
N VAL A 265 0.77 -1.98 18.05
CA VAL A 265 0.18 -2.89 19.05
C VAL A 265 -1.21 -2.43 19.51
N PHE A 266 -2.11 -3.38 19.79
CA PHE A 266 -3.50 -3.09 20.16
C PHE A 266 -3.63 -2.55 21.59
N GLY A 267 -4.58 -1.61 21.78
CA GLY A 267 -5.15 -1.25 23.09
C GLY A 267 -4.36 -0.28 23.97
N ALA A 268 -3.26 0.28 23.48
CA ALA A 268 -2.41 1.22 24.23
C ALA A 268 -2.45 2.68 23.72
N GLY A 269 -2.97 2.93 22.52
CA GLY A 269 -3.20 4.28 22.02
C GLY A 269 -4.62 4.73 22.38
N HIS A 270 -4.77 5.91 22.98
CA HIS A 270 -6.07 6.52 23.33
C HIS A 270 -6.22 7.98 22.83
N SER A 271 -5.27 8.47 22.03
CA SER A 271 -5.26 9.80 21.41
C SER A 271 -4.25 9.84 20.26
N GLN A 272 -4.23 10.89 19.42
CA GLN A 272 -3.22 11.00 18.34
C GLN A 272 -1.77 11.10 18.88
N MET A 273 -1.57 11.63 20.10
CA MET A 273 -0.25 11.58 20.76
C MET A 273 0.07 10.20 21.33
N GLY A 274 -0.94 9.51 21.91
CA GLY A 274 -0.79 8.11 22.33
C GLY A 274 -0.50 7.18 21.15
N ALA A 275 -1.07 7.47 19.98
CA ALA A 275 -0.81 6.76 18.73
C ALA A 275 0.67 6.84 18.35
N LEU A 276 1.25 8.05 18.31
CA LEU A 276 2.67 8.28 18.09
C LEU A 276 3.54 7.56 19.15
N GLY A 277 3.18 7.68 20.43
CA GLY A 277 3.89 7.01 21.53
C GLY A 277 3.96 5.50 21.34
N VAL A 278 2.83 4.87 21.00
CA VAL A 278 2.76 3.45 20.65
C VAL A 278 3.58 3.13 19.41
N MET A 279 3.46 3.92 18.35
CA MET A 279 4.23 3.71 17.11
C MET A 279 5.76 3.75 17.34
N GLN A 280 6.26 4.56 18.28
CA GLN A 280 7.69 4.68 18.58
C GLN A 280 8.19 3.78 19.73
N HIS A 281 7.35 3.43 20.71
CA HIS A 281 7.78 2.75 21.95
C HIS A 281 6.96 1.49 22.31
N GLY A 282 5.93 1.19 21.51
CA GLY A 282 4.92 0.18 21.84
C GLY A 282 4.01 0.63 22.99
N GLY A 283 3.16 -0.29 23.45
CA GLY A 283 2.22 -0.06 24.56
C GLY A 283 2.78 -0.33 25.96
N GLY A 284 4.07 -0.63 26.11
CA GLY A 284 4.65 -1.03 27.38
C GLY A 284 3.87 -2.18 28.04
N LEU A 285 3.55 -2.03 29.34
CA LEU A 285 2.72 -2.99 30.10
C LEU A 285 1.25 -3.05 29.61
N ARG A 286 0.73 -1.96 29.01
CA ARG A 286 -0.67 -1.88 28.54
C ARG A 286 -0.95 -2.89 27.41
N ALA A 287 0.06 -3.25 26.62
CA ALA A 287 -0.07 -4.23 25.55
C ALA A 287 -0.56 -5.60 26.04
N ASP A 288 0.04 -6.15 27.09
CA ASP A 288 -0.34 -7.47 27.63
C ASP A 288 -1.63 -7.42 28.46
N LEU A 289 -1.99 -6.26 29.01
CA LEU A 289 -3.28 -6.04 29.67
C LEU A 289 -4.45 -5.96 28.67
N ALA A 290 -4.27 -5.24 27.56
CA ALA A 290 -5.34 -5.04 26.57
C ALA A 290 -5.82 -6.37 25.93
N VAL A 291 -4.92 -7.33 25.71
CA VAL A 291 -5.30 -8.64 25.19
C VAL A 291 -6.00 -9.52 26.24
N ARG A 292 -5.60 -9.39 27.52
CA ARG A 292 -6.30 -10.05 28.64
C ARG A 292 -7.73 -9.53 28.79
N GLU A 293 -7.94 -8.22 28.61
CA GLU A 293 -9.29 -7.62 28.61
C GLU A 293 -10.19 -8.15 27.50
N VAL A 294 -9.66 -8.38 26.29
CA VAL A 294 -10.42 -9.04 25.21
C VAL A 294 -10.82 -10.46 25.59
N LEU A 295 -9.89 -11.24 26.14
CA LEU A 295 -10.14 -12.63 26.55
C LEU A 295 -11.12 -12.72 27.75
N MET A 296 -11.03 -11.81 28.73
CA MET A 296 -12.00 -11.73 29.84
C MET A 296 -13.41 -11.35 29.36
N ARG A 297 -13.52 -10.44 28.38
CA ARG A 297 -14.81 -10.08 27.75
C ARG A 297 -15.35 -11.16 26.81
N GLN A 298 -14.52 -12.10 26.35
CA GLN A 298 -14.88 -13.18 25.44
C GLN A 298 -14.30 -14.53 25.89
N PRO A 299 -14.83 -15.18 26.95
CA PRO A 299 -14.29 -16.44 27.46
C PRO A 299 -14.20 -17.57 26.40
N HIS A 300 -15.07 -17.55 25.40
CA HIS A 300 -15.11 -18.49 24.28
C HIS A 300 -14.49 -17.90 22.99
N PHE A 301 -13.39 -17.15 23.12
CA PHE A 301 -12.64 -16.59 21.98
C PHE A 301 -12.06 -17.71 21.11
N PRO A 302 -12.36 -17.77 19.80
CA PRO A 302 -12.15 -18.97 18.98
C PRO A 302 -10.70 -19.15 18.46
N GLY A 303 -9.71 -18.59 19.15
CA GLY A 303 -8.38 -18.35 18.59
C GLY A 303 -8.38 -17.30 17.47
N MET A 304 -7.21 -16.79 17.09
CA MET A 304 -7.07 -15.90 15.94
C MET A 304 -5.71 -16.10 15.25
N PRO A 305 -5.60 -16.94 14.22
CA PRO A 305 -4.34 -17.15 13.52
C PRO A 305 -3.81 -15.85 12.91
N MET A 306 -2.53 -15.52 13.14
CA MET A 306 -1.95 -14.25 12.66
C MET A 306 -0.62 -14.42 11.92
N ILE A 307 -0.42 -13.61 10.88
CA ILE A 307 0.88 -13.36 10.27
C ILE A 307 1.30 -11.91 10.52
N LEU A 308 2.41 -11.72 11.21
CA LEU A 308 2.99 -10.42 11.56
C LEU A 308 4.26 -10.21 10.74
N ILE A 309 4.30 -9.18 9.89
CA ILE A 309 5.44 -8.84 9.03
C ILE A 309 5.96 -7.46 9.45
N GLN A 310 7.27 -7.34 9.66
CA GLN A 310 7.90 -6.12 10.15
C GLN A 310 9.24 -5.89 9.46
N GLY A 311 9.48 -4.65 9.07
CA GLY A 311 10.82 -4.20 8.70
C GLY A 311 11.61 -3.76 9.93
N GLU A 312 12.87 -4.19 10.03
CA GLU A 312 13.74 -3.84 11.16
C GLU A 312 14.22 -2.39 11.11
N GLY A 313 14.31 -1.80 9.91
CA GLY A 313 14.58 -0.38 9.68
C GLY A 313 13.34 0.52 9.79
N ASP A 314 12.18 -0.01 10.20
CA ASP A 314 10.94 0.75 10.31
C ASP A 314 11.03 1.80 11.43
N SER A 315 11.32 3.04 11.04
CA SER A 315 11.41 4.19 11.92
C SER A 315 10.05 4.82 12.26
N VAL A 316 8.96 4.38 11.62
CA VAL A 316 7.61 4.95 11.79
C VAL A 316 6.81 4.13 12.80
N VAL A 317 6.71 2.82 12.59
CA VAL A 317 6.11 1.84 13.51
C VAL A 317 7.20 0.85 13.90
N ARG A 318 7.91 1.18 14.98
CA ARG A 318 9.15 0.49 15.34
C ARG A 318 8.92 -0.98 15.72
N PRO A 319 9.89 -1.89 15.46
CA PRO A 319 9.76 -3.33 15.68
C PRO A 319 9.30 -3.79 17.07
N ILE A 320 9.47 -2.96 18.11
CA ILE A 320 8.89 -3.18 19.43
C ILE A 320 7.37 -3.44 19.39
N ASN A 321 6.65 -2.86 18.43
CA ASN A 321 5.24 -3.15 18.19
C ASN A 321 5.02 -4.60 17.74
N GLN A 322 5.82 -5.13 16.82
CA GLN A 322 5.74 -6.55 16.43
C GLN A 322 6.08 -7.47 17.61
N THR A 323 7.10 -7.16 18.41
CA THR A 323 7.47 -7.95 19.60
C THR A 323 6.32 -8.03 20.61
N GLN A 324 5.54 -6.95 20.76
CA GLN A 324 4.37 -6.93 21.66
C GLN A 324 3.13 -7.55 21.01
N LEU A 325 2.90 -7.33 19.71
CA LEU A 325 1.87 -8.04 18.93
C LEU A 325 2.09 -9.55 18.96
N MET A 326 3.33 -10.05 18.88
CA MET A 326 3.64 -11.48 19.03
C MET A 326 3.13 -12.01 20.38
N ARG A 327 3.30 -11.27 21.48
CA ARG A 327 2.76 -11.68 22.79
C ARG A 327 1.23 -11.67 22.80
N GLN A 328 0.60 -10.65 22.23
CA GLN A 328 -0.86 -10.60 22.07
C GLN A 328 -1.37 -11.79 21.24
N SER A 329 -0.79 -12.04 20.06
CA SER A 329 -1.12 -13.17 19.18
C SER A 329 -0.92 -14.52 19.88
N ARG A 330 0.12 -14.68 20.70
CA ARG A 330 0.32 -15.91 21.49
C ARG A 330 -0.79 -16.11 22.53
N ALA A 331 -1.12 -15.08 23.29
CA ALA A 331 -2.21 -15.12 24.26
C ALA A 331 -3.58 -15.43 23.60
N LEU A 332 -3.90 -14.77 22.48
CA LEU A 332 -5.13 -15.00 21.71
C LEU A 332 -5.28 -16.43 21.16
N ASN A 333 -4.18 -17.16 21.01
CA ASN A 333 -4.14 -18.52 20.46
C ASN A 333 -3.77 -19.59 21.48
N GLY A 334 -3.70 -19.27 22.78
CA GLY A 334 -3.31 -20.23 23.83
C GLY A 334 -1.85 -20.68 23.79
N ILE A 335 -0.99 -20.02 23.00
CA ILE A 335 0.42 -20.41 22.81
C ILE A 335 1.23 -20.01 24.05
N GLY A 336 1.36 -20.94 25.00
CA GLY A 336 2.04 -20.74 26.29
C GLY A 336 3.40 -20.07 26.17
N ALA A 337 3.76 -19.22 27.13
CA ALA A 337 4.85 -18.24 27.03
C ALA A 337 6.26 -18.81 26.77
N VAL A 338 6.51 -20.07 27.15
CA VAL A 338 7.79 -20.78 26.94
C VAL A 338 7.87 -21.54 25.61
N ALA A 339 6.76 -21.67 24.87
CA ALA A 339 6.75 -22.35 23.58
C ALA A 339 7.71 -21.69 22.58
N GLN A 340 8.53 -22.50 21.92
CA GLN A 340 9.54 -22.03 20.96
C GLN A 340 9.00 -22.08 19.53
N PRO A 341 9.34 -21.10 18.67
CA PRO A 341 8.99 -21.15 17.26
C PRO A 341 9.91 -22.12 16.50
N LYS A 342 9.41 -22.62 15.36
CA LYS A 342 10.27 -23.12 14.28
C LYS A 342 10.88 -21.93 13.54
N THR A 343 12.04 -21.48 13.98
CA THR A 343 12.81 -20.42 13.30
C THR A 343 13.33 -20.90 11.94
N THR A 344 13.20 -20.04 10.93
CA THR A 344 13.81 -20.18 9.61
C THR A 344 14.56 -18.88 9.29
N LEU A 345 15.86 -18.97 9.08
CA LEU A 345 16.68 -17.86 8.60
C LEU A 345 16.83 -17.92 7.08
N LYS A 346 16.86 -16.75 6.43
CA LYS A 346 17.14 -16.57 5.00
C LYS A 346 18.13 -15.45 4.81
N SER A 347 19.31 -15.76 4.27
CA SER A 347 20.32 -14.78 3.87
C SER A 347 19.81 -13.85 2.75
N GLN A 348 20.50 -12.73 2.56
CA GLN A 348 20.17 -11.77 1.50
C GLN A 348 20.27 -12.43 0.11
N GLY A 349 19.30 -12.16 -0.76
CA GLY A 349 19.27 -12.70 -2.11
C GLY A 349 20.31 -12.03 -3.01
N ARG A 350 21.02 -12.82 -3.83
CA ARG A 350 21.96 -12.32 -4.86
C ARG A 350 21.36 -11.13 -5.63
N GLY A 351 22.13 -10.05 -5.75
CA GLY A 351 21.70 -8.82 -6.43
C GLY A 351 20.60 -8.03 -5.70
N GLY A 352 20.41 -8.22 -4.39
CA GLY A 352 19.40 -7.48 -3.61
C GLY A 352 17.95 -7.89 -3.90
N ARG A 353 17.72 -9.04 -4.55
CA ARG A 353 16.36 -9.49 -4.95
C ARG A 353 15.41 -9.68 -3.77
N HIS A 354 15.95 -10.01 -2.61
CA HIS A 354 15.26 -9.98 -1.32
C HIS A 354 16.26 -9.64 -0.23
N ASN A 355 15.80 -8.96 0.81
CA ASN A 355 16.56 -8.72 2.01
C ASN A 355 16.71 -10.05 2.78
N ALA A 356 17.72 -10.11 3.65
CA ALA A 356 17.78 -11.17 4.64
C ALA A 356 16.58 -11.06 5.60
N HIS A 357 16.10 -12.19 6.07
CA HIS A 357 14.89 -12.24 6.90
C HIS A 357 14.82 -13.49 7.78
N ARG A 358 14.21 -13.32 8.95
CA ARG A 358 13.86 -14.38 9.90
C ARG A 358 12.35 -14.63 9.84
N ILE A 359 11.96 -15.89 9.90
CA ILE A 359 10.56 -16.32 10.04
C ILE A 359 10.46 -17.28 11.23
N ASP A 360 9.70 -16.89 12.25
CA ASP A 360 9.39 -17.69 13.42
C ASP A 360 7.94 -18.20 13.32
N ASP A 361 7.77 -19.51 13.12
CA ASP A 361 6.47 -20.17 13.02
C ASP A 361 6.12 -20.92 14.32
N PHE A 362 5.03 -20.52 14.99
CA PHE A 362 4.48 -21.18 16.17
C PHE A 362 3.30 -22.08 15.80
N TYR A 363 3.33 -23.33 16.26
CA TYR A 363 2.35 -24.36 15.95
C TYR A 363 1.62 -24.87 17.20
N ASP A 364 0.37 -25.29 17.00
CA ASP A 364 -0.37 -26.21 17.85
C ASP A 364 -0.52 -27.54 17.08
N GLY A 365 0.18 -28.58 17.52
CA GLY A 365 0.35 -29.83 16.75
C GLY A 365 0.84 -29.57 15.32
N ARG A 366 -0.03 -29.77 14.32
CA ARG A 366 0.25 -29.51 12.88
C ARG A 366 -0.30 -28.15 12.39
N LYS A 367 -1.10 -27.46 13.22
CA LYS A 367 -1.77 -26.19 12.90
C LYS A 367 -0.83 -25.03 13.17
N LEU A 368 -0.39 -24.34 12.13
CA LEU A 368 0.30 -23.06 12.26
C LEU A 368 -0.70 -22.06 12.88
N LEU A 369 -0.32 -21.34 13.94
CA LEU A 369 -1.19 -20.35 14.57
C LEU A 369 -0.62 -18.93 14.54
N LEU A 370 0.71 -18.80 14.59
CA LEU A 370 1.38 -17.51 14.49
C LEU A 370 2.62 -17.61 13.61
N ARG A 371 2.74 -16.72 12.62
CA ARG A 371 3.97 -16.49 11.86
C ARG A 371 4.48 -15.08 12.15
N VAL A 372 5.72 -14.96 12.62
CA VAL A 372 6.39 -13.68 12.82
C VAL A 372 7.55 -13.57 11.82
N ALA A 373 7.51 -12.57 10.94
CA ALA A 373 8.52 -12.33 9.92
C ALA A 373 9.22 -10.99 10.16
N GLN A 374 10.54 -11.05 10.32
CA GLN A 374 11.42 -9.90 10.51
C GLN A 374 12.32 -9.77 9.29
N ILE A 375 12.33 -8.59 8.67
CA ILE A 375 13.01 -8.34 7.40
C ILE A 375 14.06 -7.26 7.63
N GLU A 376 15.33 -7.62 7.48
CA GLU A 376 16.47 -6.71 7.64
C GLU A 376 16.35 -5.54 6.65
N GLN A 377 16.85 -4.35 7.02
CA GLN A 377 16.95 -3.16 6.16
C GLN A 377 15.62 -2.63 5.58
N LEU A 378 14.49 -3.26 5.87
CA LEU A 378 13.17 -2.81 5.42
C LEU A 378 12.66 -1.67 6.32
N GLU A 379 12.37 -0.52 5.70
CA GLU A 379 11.77 0.65 6.36
C GLU A 379 10.22 0.49 6.48
N HIS A 380 9.49 1.60 6.64
CA HIS A 380 8.01 1.59 6.69
C HIS A 380 7.36 1.39 5.30
N ALA A 381 7.61 0.22 4.70
CA ALA A 381 7.20 -0.11 3.34
C ALA A 381 6.75 -1.57 3.20
N TRP A 382 5.82 -1.84 2.30
CA TRP A 382 5.40 -3.20 1.93
C TRP A 382 6.51 -3.94 1.16
N SER A 383 6.94 -5.11 1.63
CA SER A 383 8.01 -5.89 1.00
C SER A 383 7.54 -6.69 -0.23
N GLY A 384 8.37 -6.71 -1.28
CA GLY A 384 8.03 -7.28 -2.60
C GLY A 384 7.01 -6.48 -3.44
N GLY A 385 6.61 -5.30 -2.96
CA GLY A 385 5.64 -4.41 -3.59
C GLY A 385 6.13 -3.69 -4.85
N ASP A 386 5.41 -2.64 -5.25
CA ASP A 386 5.79 -1.78 -6.38
C ASP A 386 6.53 -0.52 -5.92
N GLU A 387 7.85 -0.49 -6.10
CA GLU A 387 8.75 0.62 -5.73
C GLU A 387 8.41 1.97 -6.39
N THR A 388 7.54 2.00 -7.39
CA THR A 388 7.05 3.26 -7.99
C THR A 388 5.97 3.96 -7.12
N LEU A 389 5.47 3.29 -6.09
CA LEU A 389 4.45 3.81 -5.17
C LEU A 389 4.97 3.92 -3.73
N ALA A 390 4.69 5.06 -3.09
CA ALA A 390 5.09 5.33 -1.72
C ALA A 390 4.66 4.23 -0.72
N TYR A 391 5.54 3.96 0.26
CA TYR A 391 5.39 2.89 1.26
C TYR A 391 5.37 1.47 0.68
N ASN A 392 6.13 1.22 -0.39
CA ASN A 392 6.41 -0.10 -0.96
C ASN A 392 7.90 -0.21 -1.35
N THR A 393 8.47 -1.41 -1.26
CA THR A 393 9.78 -1.73 -1.85
C THR A 393 9.70 -3.00 -2.67
N LYS A 394 10.46 -3.04 -3.77
CA LYS A 394 10.56 -4.20 -4.67
C LYS A 394 11.40 -5.33 -4.09
N ALA A 395 12.30 -5.03 -3.15
CA ALA A 395 13.06 -6.05 -2.45
C ALA A 395 12.10 -6.93 -1.65
N GLY A 396 12.16 -8.25 -1.88
CA GLY A 396 11.40 -9.23 -1.12
C GLY A 396 11.93 -9.43 0.31
N PRO A 397 11.32 -10.36 1.08
CA PRO A 397 10.34 -11.36 0.64
C PRO A 397 8.97 -10.76 0.23
N ASP A 398 8.23 -11.46 -0.63
CA ASP A 398 6.91 -11.00 -1.08
C ASP A 398 5.89 -11.15 0.06
N ALA A 399 5.56 -10.03 0.72
CA ALA A 399 4.65 -10.01 1.86
C ALA A 399 3.23 -10.45 1.49
N SER A 400 2.77 -10.13 0.28
CA SER A 400 1.45 -10.55 -0.23
C SER A 400 1.41 -12.06 -0.42
N LYS A 401 2.46 -12.65 -0.99
CA LYS A 401 2.62 -14.11 -1.08
C LYS A 401 2.61 -14.76 0.29
N MET A 402 3.38 -14.22 1.24
CA MET A 402 3.48 -14.76 2.60
C MET A 402 2.13 -14.75 3.32
N MET A 403 1.35 -13.67 3.20
CA MET A 403 0.01 -13.58 3.75
C MET A 403 -0.95 -14.58 3.09
N MET A 404 -1.00 -14.63 1.76
CA MET A 404 -1.89 -15.55 1.03
C MET A 404 -1.57 -17.03 1.30
N GLN A 405 -0.29 -17.39 1.39
CA GLN A 405 0.15 -18.74 1.76
C GLN A 405 -0.16 -19.10 3.23
N PHE A 406 -0.26 -18.10 4.12
CA PHE A 406 -0.72 -18.29 5.50
C PHE A 406 -2.23 -18.48 5.53
N PHE A 407 -3.00 -17.55 4.96
CA PHE A 407 -4.47 -17.57 4.91
C PHE A 407 -5.03 -18.87 4.34
N ASN A 408 -4.44 -19.41 3.26
CA ASN A 408 -4.86 -20.69 2.66
C ASN A 408 -4.75 -21.92 3.58
N ARG A 409 -4.14 -21.79 4.78
CA ARG A 409 -4.07 -22.83 5.81
C ARG A 409 -5.17 -22.72 6.87
N HIS A 410 -6.03 -21.71 6.80
CA HIS A 410 -7.00 -21.36 7.84
C HIS A 410 -8.42 -21.25 7.31
N GLN A 411 -9.35 -21.80 8.09
CA GLN A 411 -10.79 -21.75 7.88
C GLN A 411 -11.45 -21.56 9.26
N ARG A 412 -12.60 -20.89 9.33
CA ARG A 412 -13.51 -20.97 10.48
C ARG A 412 -14.42 -22.19 10.35
N ALA A 413 -14.86 -22.69 11.50
CA ALA A 413 -15.98 -23.62 11.60
C ALA A 413 -17.29 -22.84 11.52
#